data_AF-A0A971EBL2-F1
#
_entry.id   AF-A0A971EBL2-F1
#
_cell.length_a   1.000
_cell.length_b   1.000
_cell.length_c   1.000
_cell.angle_alpha   90.00
_cell.angle_beta   90.00
_cell.angle_gamma   90.00
#
_symmetry.space_group_name_H-M   'P 1'
#
loop_
_entity.id
_entity.type
_entity.pdbx_description
1 polymer ?
#
loop_
_entity_poly.entity_id
_entity_poly.type
_entity_poly.pdbx_seq_one_letter_code
_entity_poly.pdbx_strand_id
1 'polypeptide(L)'
;MFSDITAQEVEILNMLDIMTPTGVREVKEYMRYILTKQYRREVMAAVFHNKLLSNLFHSLLFLVERDDFDVAQVQKRVQQIKQIYYAIFDQVHNKYSKVVEDLDSNEVVREFGRISFENLERAFKQGQLSLIRMEVINFYQEYNKLGKKIDARQIVAV
;
A
#
# COMPACT_ATOMS: atom_id res chain seq x y z
N MET A 1 17.67 23.22 -7.44
CA MET A 1 18.19 22.88 -8.78
C MET A 1 16.99 22.56 -9.64
N PHE A 2 16.48 23.54 -10.38
CA PHE A 2 15.56 23.26 -11.49
C PHE A 2 16.42 22.59 -12.57
N SER A 3 16.46 21.26 -12.54
CA SER A 3 17.03 20.45 -13.61
C SER A 3 16.18 20.68 -14.86
N ASP A 4 16.86 20.96 -15.98
CA ASP A 4 16.38 21.13 -17.35
C ASP A 4 14.89 20.85 -17.58
N ILE A 5 14.11 21.94 -17.64
CA ILE A 5 12.72 21.87 -18.12
C ILE A 5 12.76 21.37 -19.56
N THR A 6 12.07 20.27 -19.80
CA THR A 6 11.91 19.66 -21.12
C THR A 6 10.99 20.49 -22.00
N ALA A 7 11.12 20.34 -23.33
CA ALA A 7 10.22 21.02 -24.27
C ALA A 7 8.73 20.71 -24.02
N GLN A 8 8.42 19.49 -23.56
CA GLN A 8 7.06 19.07 -23.22
C GLN A 8 6.52 19.83 -21.99
N GLU A 9 7.36 20.06 -20.98
CA GLU A 9 6.95 20.84 -19.80
C GLU A 9 6.72 22.32 -20.15
N VAL A 10 7.53 22.90 -21.04
CA VAL A 10 7.30 24.26 -21.56
C VAL A 10 5.99 24.34 -22.34
N GLU A 11 5.70 23.34 -23.17
CA GLU A 11 4.45 23.28 -23.93
C GLU A 11 3.22 23.28 -23.00
N ILE A 12 3.23 22.46 -21.94
CA ILE A 12 2.15 22.41 -20.95
C ILE A 12 1.97 23.76 -20.26
N LEU A 13 3.07 24.43 -19.88
CA LEU A 13 3.02 25.75 -19.26
C LEU A 13 2.42 26.80 -20.20
N ASN A 14 2.81 26.79 -21.47
CA ASN A 14 2.25 27.70 -22.47
C ASN A 14 0.75 27.46 -22.69
N MET A 15 0.29 26.21 -22.67
CA MET A 15 -1.13 25.88 -22.74
C MET A 15 -1.90 26.42 -21.52
N LEU A 16 -1.33 26.32 -20.32
CA LEU A 16 -1.94 26.84 -19.10
C LEU A 16 -1.98 28.38 -19.07
N ASP A 17 -0.99 29.06 -19.66
CA ASP A 17 -0.89 30.53 -19.69
C ASP A 17 -2.02 31.19 -20.48
N ILE A 18 -2.47 30.55 -21.56
CA ILE A 18 -3.57 31.06 -22.40
C ILE A 18 -4.97 30.70 -21.87
N MET A 19 -5.07 29.86 -20.83
CA MET A 19 -6.35 29.42 -20.27
C MET A 19 -6.98 30.48 -19.37
N THR A 20 -8.32 30.46 -19.30
CA THR A 20 -9.04 31.23 -18.28
C THR A 20 -8.77 30.67 -16.88
N PRO A 21 -8.95 31.47 -15.80
CA PRO A 21 -8.82 30.96 -14.43
C PRO A 21 -9.68 29.73 -14.14
N THR A 22 -10.89 29.67 -14.72
CA THR A 22 -11.77 28.50 -14.63
C THR A 22 -11.16 27.27 -15.32
N GLY A 23 -10.65 27.42 -16.54
CA GLY A 23 -9.99 26.32 -17.26
C GLY A 23 -8.77 25.78 -16.53
N VAL A 24 -7.93 26.66 -15.97
CA VAL A 24 -6.79 26.24 -15.14
C VAL A 24 -7.25 25.45 -13.91
N ARG A 25 -8.35 25.88 -13.27
CA ARG A 25 -8.91 25.18 -12.12
C ARG A 25 -9.41 23.78 -12.51
N GLU A 26 -10.15 23.64 -13.60
CA GLU A 26 -10.66 22.35 -14.08
C GLU A 26 -9.52 21.38 -14.41
N VAL A 27 -8.47 21.86 -15.09
CA VAL A 27 -7.28 21.05 -15.38
C VAL A 27 -6.59 20.60 -14.09
N LYS A 28 -6.46 21.47 -13.08
CA LYS A 28 -5.91 21.10 -11.77
C LYS A 28 -6.75 20.05 -11.05
N GLU A 29 -8.08 20.19 -11.06
CA GLU A 29 -9.00 19.20 -10.48
C GLU A 29 -8.88 17.84 -11.18
N TYR A 30 -8.77 17.83 -12.51
CA TYR A 30 -8.55 16.62 -13.28
C TYR A 30 -7.19 15.97 -13.00
N MET A 31 -6.10 16.76 -12.94
CA MET A 31 -4.78 16.27 -12.57
C MET A 31 -4.80 15.63 -11.17
N ARG A 32 -5.46 16.27 -10.20
CA ARG A 32 -5.64 15.72 -8.85
C ARG A 32 -6.38 14.38 -8.88
N TYR A 33 -7.44 14.26 -9.67
CA TYR A 33 -8.17 13.02 -9.85
C TYR A 33 -7.27 11.90 -10.41
N ILE A 34 -6.51 12.19 -11.47
CA ILE A 34 -5.60 11.22 -12.11
C ILE A 34 -4.49 10.79 -11.16
N LEU A 35 -3.84 11.75 -10.48
CA LEU A 35 -2.80 11.47 -9.48
C LEU A 35 -3.35 10.60 -8.34
N THR A 36 -4.56 10.86 -7.85
CA THR A 36 -5.19 10.03 -6.81
C THR A 36 -5.44 8.60 -7.30
N LYS A 37 -5.89 8.43 -8.55
CA LYS A 37 -6.08 7.10 -9.16
C LYS A 37 -4.74 6.37 -9.33
N GLN A 38 -3.69 7.09 -9.71
CA GLN A 38 -2.35 6.55 -9.86
C GLN A 38 -1.77 6.14 -8.51
N TYR A 39 -1.87 7.00 -7.50
CA TYR A 39 -1.49 6.72 -6.12
C TYR A 39 -2.11 5.42 -5.61
N ARG A 40 -3.44 5.26 -5.78
CA ARG A 40 -4.14 4.05 -5.33
C ARG A 40 -3.56 2.77 -5.97
N ARG A 41 -3.23 2.82 -7.26
CA ARG A 41 -2.62 1.69 -7.98
C ARG A 41 -1.19 1.43 -7.52
N GLU A 42 -0.39 2.48 -7.41
CA GLU A 42 1.02 2.39 -7.04
C GLU A 42 1.18 1.87 -5.61
N VAL A 43 0.38 2.36 -4.64
CA VAL A 43 0.47 1.90 -3.25
C VAL A 43 0.06 0.43 -3.11
N MET A 44 -0.97 -0.01 -3.85
CA MET A 44 -1.39 -1.41 -3.85
C MET A 44 -0.29 -2.31 -4.43
N ALA A 45 0.28 -1.94 -5.58
CA ALA A 45 1.34 -2.71 -6.21
C ALA A 45 2.60 -2.73 -5.33
N ALA A 46 2.99 -1.57 -4.78
CA ALA A 46 4.17 -1.44 -3.95
C ALA A 46 4.11 -2.33 -2.71
N VAL A 47 2.93 -2.50 -2.09
CA VAL A 47 2.74 -3.30 -0.89
C VAL A 47 2.44 -4.77 -1.18
N PHE A 48 1.46 -5.06 -2.05
CA PHE A 48 0.94 -6.43 -2.25
C PHE A 48 1.70 -7.23 -3.30
N HIS A 49 2.49 -6.59 -4.16
CA HIS A 49 3.38 -7.27 -5.11
C HIS A 49 4.85 -7.19 -4.69
N ASN A 50 5.11 -6.77 -3.45
CA ASN A 50 6.45 -6.70 -2.91
C ASN A 50 7.00 -8.10 -2.59
N LYS A 51 8.04 -8.51 -3.33
CA LYS A 51 8.67 -9.83 -3.15
C LYS A 51 9.21 -10.04 -1.73
N LEU A 52 9.76 -8.99 -1.10
CA LEU A 52 10.28 -9.10 0.26
C LEU A 52 9.15 -9.34 1.28
N LEU A 53 8.06 -8.58 1.21
CA LEU A 53 6.89 -8.84 2.06
C LEU A 53 6.31 -10.22 1.82
N SER A 54 6.13 -10.63 0.56
CA SER A 54 5.64 -11.96 0.21
C SER A 54 6.49 -13.07 0.84
N ASN A 55 7.82 -12.96 0.76
CA ASN A 55 8.74 -13.92 1.38
C ASN A 55 8.66 -13.92 2.92
N LEU A 56 8.51 -12.75 3.55
CA LEU A 56 8.36 -12.65 5.00
C LEU A 56 7.05 -13.26 5.49
N PHE A 57 5.96 -13.04 4.74
CA PHE A 57 4.67 -13.65 5.02
C PHE A 57 4.70 -15.17 4.86
N HIS A 58 5.36 -15.67 3.80
CA HIS A 58 5.55 -17.11 3.61
C HIS A 58 6.38 -17.72 4.75
N SER A 59 7.47 -17.05 5.16
CA SER A 59 8.27 -17.46 6.32
C SER A 59 7.47 -17.45 7.62
N LEU A 60 6.60 -16.44 7.82
CA LEU A 60 5.73 -16.34 9.00
C LEU A 60 4.74 -17.51 9.05
N LEU A 61 4.15 -17.88 7.92
CA LEU A 61 3.22 -19.00 7.81
C LEU A 61 3.90 -20.32 8.23
N PHE A 62 5.09 -20.58 7.68
CA PHE A 62 5.86 -21.78 8.01
C PHE A 62 6.25 -21.86 9.49
N LEU A 63 6.46 -20.72 10.16
CA LEU A 63 6.73 -20.70 11.61
C LEU A 63 5.53 -21.20 12.41
N VAL A 64 4.31 -20.75 12.06
CA VAL A 64 3.10 -21.08 12.83
C VAL A 64 2.48 -22.44 12.49
N GLU A 65 2.90 -23.07 11.40
CA GLU A 65 2.49 -24.44 11.02
C GLU A 65 3.02 -25.51 12.00
N ARG A 66 4.08 -25.22 12.74
CA ARG A 66 4.60 -26.11 13.78
C ARG A 66 3.65 -26.18 14.97
N ASP A 67 3.51 -27.34 15.60
CA ASP A 67 2.59 -27.51 16.73
C ASP A 67 2.98 -26.70 17.97
N ASP A 68 4.27 -26.47 18.20
CA ASP A 68 4.86 -25.82 19.38
C ASP A 68 5.76 -24.63 19.02
N PHE A 69 5.28 -23.74 18.14
CA PHE A 69 6.08 -22.60 17.71
C PHE A 69 6.43 -21.61 18.84
N ASP A 70 7.63 -21.04 18.77
CA ASP A 70 8.05 -19.98 19.68
C ASP A 70 7.32 -18.66 19.36
N VAL A 71 6.46 -18.23 20.28
CA VAL A 71 5.68 -16.98 20.18
C VAL A 71 6.59 -15.77 20.03
N ALA A 72 7.74 -15.74 20.71
CA ALA A 72 8.67 -14.61 20.62
C ALA A 72 9.27 -14.50 19.21
N GLN A 73 9.59 -15.64 18.59
CA GLN A 73 10.06 -15.68 17.21
C GLN A 73 8.99 -15.18 16.22
N VAL A 74 7.75 -15.63 16.38
CA VAL A 74 6.61 -15.19 15.54
C VAL A 74 6.36 -13.70 15.71
N GLN A 75 6.34 -13.19 16.95
CA GLN A 75 6.15 -11.78 17.23
C GLN A 75 7.25 -10.91 16.61
N LYS A 76 8.52 -11.34 16.71
CA LYS A 76 9.64 -10.65 16.06
C LYS A 76 9.47 -10.60 14.55
N ARG A 77 9.00 -11.68 13.92
CA ARG A 77 8.73 -11.72 12.48
C ARG A 77 7.59 -10.78 12.09
N VAL A 78 6.51 -10.75 12.87
CA VAL A 78 5.39 -9.82 12.65
C VAL A 78 5.84 -8.36 12.75
N GLN A 79 6.70 -8.03 13.72
CA GLN A 79 7.23 -6.66 13.83
C GLN A 79 8.10 -6.27 12.63
N GLN A 80 8.92 -7.19 12.10
CA GLN A 80 9.68 -6.94 10.87
C GLN A 80 8.75 -6.68 9.67
N ILE A 81 7.70 -7.49 9.51
CA ILE A 81 6.69 -7.30 8.47
C ILE A 81 6.03 -5.93 8.64
N LYS A 82 5.61 -5.57 9.86
CA LYS A 82 4.98 -4.27 10.17
C LYS A 82 5.85 -3.09 9.76
N GLN A 83 7.13 -3.12 10.13
CA GLN A 83 8.07 -2.06 9.79
C GLN A 83 8.24 -1.91 8.28
N ILE A 84 8.46 -3.01 7.57
CA ILE A 84 8.66 -2.99 6.11
C ILE A 84 7.38 -2.57 5.40
N TYR A 85 6.23 -3.06 5.84
CA TYR A 85 4.91 -2.71 5.30
C TYR A 85 4.68 -1.20 5.33
N TYR A 86 4.84 -0.58 6.50
CA TYR A 86 4.61 0.86 6.65
C TYR A 86 5.70 1.68 5.98
N ALA A 87 6.95 1.24 5.98
CA ALA A 87 8.01 1.93 5.24
C ALA A 87 7.71 2.03 3.74
N ILE A 88 7.25 0.93 3.12
CA ILE A 88 6.85 0.92 1.71
C ILE A 88 5.62 1.81 1.47
N PHE A 89 4.61 1.68 2.33
CA PHE A 89 3.40 2.50 2.25
C PHE A 89 3.73 3.99 2.33
N ASP A 90 4.49 4.40 3.34
CA ASP A 90 4.87 5.80 3.60
C ASP A 90 5.74 6.35 2.47
N GLN A 91 6.63 5.54 1.89
CA GLN A 91 7.44 5.96 0.74
C GLN A 91 6.55 6.41 -0.44
N VAL A 92 5.53 5.62 -0.77
CA VAL A 92 4.61 5.95 -1.86
C VAL A 92 3.68 7.09 -1.42
N HIS A 93 3.11 7.04 -0.21
CA HIS A 93 2.23 8.09 0.29
C HIS A 93 2.90 9.47 0.28
N ASN A 94 4.13 9.56 0.80
CA ASN A 94 4.92 10.80 0.86
C ASN A 94 5.31 11.34 -0.52
N LYS A 95 5.36 10.50 -1.56
CA LYS A 95 5.58 10.96 -2.94
C LYS A 95 4.39 11.77 -3.44
N TYR A 96 3.16 11.29 -3.16
CA TYR A 96 1.93 11.91 -3.68
C TYR A 96 1.39 13.02 -2.78
N SER A 97 1.54 12.92 -1.46
CA SER A 97 1.07 13.95 -0.51
C SER A 97 1.79 15.30 -0.66
N LYS A 98 2.98 15.30 -1.29
CA LYS A 98 3.71 16.53 -1.66
C LYS A 98 3.01 17.37 -2.74
N VAL A 99 2.17 16.75 -3.56
CA VAL A 99 1.56 17.38 -4.75
C VAL A 99 0.04 17.30 -4.77
N VAL A 100 -0.55 16.48 -3.89
CA VAL A 100 -2.00 16.40 -3.68
C VAL A 100 -2.29 16.77 -2.23
N GLU A 101 -2.85 17.96 -2.03
CA GLU A 101 -3.37 18.39 -0.73
C GLU A 101 -4.47 17.44 -0.26
N ASP A 102 -4.57 17.24 1.05
CA ASP A 102 -5.55 16.36 1.69
C ASP A 102 -5.66 14.98 1.02
N LEU A 103 -4.52 14.43 0.57
CA LEU A 103 -4.48 13.10 -0.01
C LEU A 103 -4.93 12.09 1.03
N ASP A 104 -6.14 11.57 0.85
CA ASP A 104 -6.62 10.45 1.64
C ASP A 104 -5.66 9.27 1.50
N SER A 105 -5.16 8.81 2.64
CA SER A 105 -4.24 7.68 2.76
C SER A 105 -4.97 6.38 2.39
N ASN A 106 -5.18 6.14 1.08
CA ASN A 106 -5.92 5.01 0.50
C ASN A 106 -6.38 3.99 1.54
N GLU A 107 -7.63 4.15 1.98
CA GLU A 107 -8.21 3.45 3.12
C GLU A 107 -7.88 1.95 3.07
N VAL A 108 -7.97 1.31 1.90
CA VAL A 108 -7.81 -0.14 1.78
C VAL A 108 -6.47 -0.65 2.31
N VAL A 109 -5.35 -0.03 1.93
CA VAL A 109 -4.01 -0.55 2.27
C VAL A 109 -3.67 -0.20 3.71
N ARG A 110 -3.94 1.03 4.13
CA ARG A 110 -3.63 1.46 5.49
C ARG A 110 -4.51 0.74 6.51
N GLU A 111 -5.80 0.61 6.21
CA GLU A 111 -6.79 -0.02 7.09
C GLU A 111 -6.57 -1.53 7.18
N PHE A 112 -6.29 -2.18 6.06
CA PHE A 112 -5.92 -3.60 6.07
C PHE A 112 -4.71 -3.84 7.00
N GLY A 113 -3.63 -3.07 6.83
CA GLY A 113 -2.45 -3.18 7.68
C GLY A 113 -2.81 -2.94 9.15
N ARG A 114 -3.55 -1.86 9.44
CA ARG A 114 -3.96 -1.49 10.80
C ARG A 114 -4.73 -2.63 11.48
N ILE A 115 -5.80 -3.11 10.85
CA ILE A 115 -6.65 -4.18 11.38
C ILE A 115 -5.83 -5.46 11.60
N SER A 116 -5.08 -5.90 10.59
CA SER A 116 -4.34 -7.16 10.68
C SER A 116 -3.25 -7.14 11.75
N PHE A 117 -2.50 -6.04 11.89
CA PHE A 117 -1.51 -5.93 12.96
C PHE A 117 -2.14 -5.79 14.35
N GLU A 118 -3.26 -5.08 14.48
CA GLU A 118 -3.99 -4.98 15.75
C GLU A 118 -4.55 -6.34 16.19
N ASN A 119 -5.12 -7.12 15.27
CA ASN A 119 -5.63 -8.45 15.58
C ASN A 119 -4.51 -9.38 16.08
N LEU A 120 -3.36 -9.38 15.40
CA LEU A 120 -2.19 -10.14 15.84
C LEU A 120 -1.67 -9.67 17.19
N GLU A 121 -1.62 -8.36 17.43
CA GLU A 121 -1.20 -7.83 18.73
C GLU A 121 -2.13 -8.29 19.86
N ARG A 122 -3.45 -8.30 19.61
CA ARG A 122 -4.43 -8.85 20.56
C ARG A 122 -4.23 -10.36 20.77
N ALA A 123 -3.98 -11.12 19.71
CA ALA A 123 -3.70 -12.55 19.81
C ALA A 123 -2.44 -12.85 20.63
N PHE A 124 -1.36 -12.07 20.43
CA PHE A 124 -0.13 -12.20 21.23
C PHE A 124 -0.37 -11.90 22.71
N LYS A 125 -1.19 -10.89 23.03
CA LYS A 125 -1.54 -10.56 24.43
C LYS A 125 -2.34 -11.68 25.11
N GLN A 126 -3.13 -12.43 24.37
CA GLN A 126 -3.89 -13.57 24.90
C GLN A 126 -3.05 -14.84 25.07
N GLY A 127 -1.94 -14.97 24.34
CA GLY A 127 -0.99 -16.08 24.47
C GLY A 127 -1.48 -17.43 23.96
N GLN A 128 -2.68 -17.51 23.37
CA GLN A 128 -3.22 -18.76 22.82
C GLN A 128 -2.59 -19.05 21.44
N LEU A 129 -1.82 -20.14 21.33
CA LEU A 129 -1.13 -20.53 20.10
C LEU A 129 -2.09 -20.74 18.92
N SER A 130 -3.25 -21.35 19.18
CA SER A 130 -4.30 -21.58 18.18
C SER A 130 -4.81 -20.27 17.59
N LEU A 131 -5.04 -19.26 18.44
CA LEU A 131 -5.50 -17.94 18.02
C LEU A 131 -4.44 -17.20 17.21
N ILE A 132 -3.18 -17.23 17.66
CA ILE A 132 -2.05 -16.63 16.92
C ILE A 132 -1.93 -17.25 15.53
N ARG A 133 -1.99 -18.59 15.44
CA ARG A 133 -1.95 -19.32 14.16
C ARG A 133 -3.11 -18.90 13.26
N MET A 134 -4.33 -18.83 13.80
CA MET A 134 -5.52 -18.40 13.06
C MET A 134 -5.36 -17.00 12.48
N GLU A 135 -4.92 -16.02 13.29
CA GLU A 135 -4.72 -14.64 12.84
C GLU A 135 -3.61 -14.52 11.80
N VAL A 136 -2.52 -15.28 11.92
CA VAL A 136 -1.46 -15.32 10.91
C VAL A 136 -1.97 -15.87 9.58
N ILE A 137 -2.75 -16.96 9.62
CA ILE A 137 -3.34 -17.55 8.41
C ILE A 137 -4.31 -16.56 7.75
N ASN A 138 -5.20 -15.94 8.53
CA ASN A 138 -6.15 -14.96 8.03
C ASN A 138 -5.44 -13.77 7.37
N PHE A 139 -4.40 -13.24 8.03
CA PHE A 139 -3.61 -12.14 7.49
C PHE A 139 -2.95 -12.51 6.16
N TYR A 140 -2.33 -13.69 6.09
CA TYR A 140 -1.70 -14.17 4.86
C TYR A 140 -2.70 -14.35 3.71
N GLN A 141 -3.87 -14.93 3.99
CA GLN A 141 -4.90 -15.15 2.97
C GLN A 141 -5.46 -13.85 2.41
N GLU A 142 -5.80 -12.90 3.27
CA GLU A 142 -6.32 -11.59 2.83
C GLU A 142 -5.24 -10.75 2.13
N TYR A 143 -3.98 -10.82 2.57
CA TYR A 143 -2.85 -10.21 1.85
C TYR A 143 -2.76 -10.69 0.39
N ASN A 144 -2.81 -12.01 0.18
CA ASN A 144 -2.76 -12.60 -1.16
C ASN A 144 -4.00 -12.26 -1.99
N LYS A 145 -5.18 -12.21 -1.38
CA LYS A 145 -6.43 -11.82 -2.05
C LYS A 145 -6.37 -10.38 -2.56
N LEU A 146 -5.82 -9.46 -1.77
CA LEU A 146 -5.61 -8.07 -2.18
C LEU A 146 -4.58 -7.96 -3.30
N GLY A 147 -3.53 -8.79 -3.28
CA GLY A 147 -2.56 -8.90 -4.39
C GLY A 147 -3.19 -9.37 -5.71
N LYS A 148 -4.18 -10.26 -5.66
CA LYS A 148 -4.87 -10.81 -6.86
C LYS A 148 -5.95 -9.90 -7.44
N LYS A 149 -6.53 -8.97 -6.66
CA LYS A 149 -7.64 -8.10 -7.11
C LYS A 149 -7.28 -7.13 -8.25
N ILE A 150 -5.99 -6.93 -8.56
CA ILE A 150 -5.55 -6.04 -9.64
C ILE A 150 -5.59 -6.73 -11.01
N ASP A 151 -5.26 -8.02 -11.09
CA ASP A 151 -5.27 -8.75 -12.37
C ASP A 151 -6.66 -8.87 -12.97
N ALA A 152 -7.71 -8.95 -12.13
CA ALA A 152 -9.09 -9.08 -12.60
C ALA A 152 -9.60 -7.86 -13.39
N ARG A 153 -8.97 -6.68 -13.26
CA ARG A 153 -9.34 -5.47 -14.02
C ARG A 153 -8.58 -5.32 -15.34
N GLN A 154 -7.65 -6.23 -15.68
CA GLN A 154 -6.98 -6.26 -16.98
C GLN A 154 -7.72 -7.12 -18.03
N ILE A 155 -8.82 -7.80 -17.69
CA ILE A 155 -9.57 -8.69 -18.60
C ILE A 155 -10.97 -8.15 -18.97
N VAL A 156 -11.13 -6.83 -19.08
CA VAL A 156 -12.33 -6.25 -19.73
C VAL A 156 -11.90 -5.11 -20.64
N ALA A 157 -11.39 -5.49 -21.80
CA ALA A 157 -11.40 -4.67 -23.01
C ALA A 157 -11.99 -5.54 -24.13
N VAL A 158 -13.28 -5.36 -24.41
CA VAL A 158 -13.92 -5.61 -25.71
C VAL A 158 -14.88 -4.45 -25.94
#